data_AF-A0A060CFF1-F1
#
_entry.id   AF-A0A060CFF1-F1
#
_cell.length_a   1.000
_cell.length_b   1.000
_cell.length_c   1.000
_cell.angle_alpha   90.00
_cell.angle_beta   90.00
_cell.angle_gamma   90.00
#
_symmetry.space_group_name_H-M   'P 1'
#
loop_
_entity.id
_entity.type
_entity.pdbx_description
1 polymer ?
#
loop_
_entity_poly.entity_id
_entity_poly.type
_entity_poly.pdbx_seq_one_letter_code
_entity_poly.pdbx_strand_id
1 'polypeptide(L)'
;MTDALTHPYRDPDLPVEDRIADLLPRMTLAEKVGQMLQLDARYGVEGLVQDYLVGSILHASPENLALAAKLAAESRLGIPLIVGEDCIHGHSFFHGATIFPTQLGMVG
;
A
#
# COMPACT_ATOMS: atom_id res chain seq x y z
N MET A 1 -18.68 7.81 -15.20
CA MET A 1 -19.86 6.94 -14.95
C MET A 1 -19.76 5.57 -15.64
N THR A 2 -18.86 5.33 -16.59
CA THR A 2 -18.75 4.03 -17.29
C THR A 2 -17.86 3.00 -16.56
N ASP A 3 -16.77 3.44 -15.90
CA ASP A 3 -15.80 2.54 -15.24
C ASP A 3 -16.42 1.75 -14.06
N ALA A 4 -17.21 2.41 -13.21
CA ALA A 4 -17.88 1.78 -12.06
C ALA A 4 -18.91 0.70 -12.47
N LEU A 5 -19.58 0.88 -13.61
CA LEU A 5 -20.53 -0.12 -14.13
C LEU A 5 -19.82 -1.38 -14.66
N THR A 6 -18.58 -1.25 -15.14
CA THR A 6 -17.76 -2.37 -15.63
C THR A 6 -16.84 -2.98 -14.55
N HIS A 7 -16.51 -2.20 -13.53
CA HIS A 7 -15.62 -2.53 -12.42
C HIS A 7 -16.23 -2.12 -11.06
N PRO A 8 -17.23 -2.86 -10.56
CA PRO A 8 -17.86 -2.60 -9.25
C PRO A 8 -16.87 -2.42 -8.10
N TYR A 9 -15.72 -3.10 -8.10
CA TYR A 9 -14.70 -2.90 -7.05
C TYR A 9 -14.18 -1.45 -6.92
N ARG A 10 -14.35 -0.62 -7.96
CA ARG A 10 -13.97 0.80 -7.99
C ARG A 10 -15.07 1.74 -7.52
N ASP A 11 -16.30 1.26 -7.34
CA ASP A 11 -17.41 2.07 -6.88
C ASP A 11 -17.30 2.32 -5.36
N PRO A 12 -17.09 3.57 -4.91
CA PRO A 12 -16.97 3.87 -3.48
C PRO A 12 -18.30 3.77 -2.73
N ASP A 13 -19.44 3.76 -3.43
CA ASP A 13 -20.78 3.71 -2.83
C ASP A 13 -21.24 2.27 -2.54
N LEU A 14 -20.54 1.26 -3.07
CA LEU A 14 -20.83 -0.15 -2.80
C LEU A 14 -20.23 -0.63 -1.46
N PRO A 15 -20.91 -1.56 -0.75
CA PRO A 15 -20.35 -2.24 0.41
C PRO A 15 -18.99 -2.84 0.13
N VAL A 16 -18.12 -2.82 1.15
CA VAL A 16 -16.74 -3.37 1.03
C VAL A 16 -16.75 -4.82 0.56
N GLU A 17 -17.67 -5.65 1.08
CA GLU A 17 -17.77 -7.06 0.69
C GLU A 17 -18.13 -7.25 -0.78
N ASP A 18 -19.00 -6.40 -1.34
CA ASP A 18 -19.38 -6.46 -2.75
C ASP A 18 -18.20 -6.08 -3.66
N ARG A 19 -17.41 -5.09 -3.24
CA ARG A 19 -16.18 -4.68 -3.93
C ARG A 19 -15.11 -5.78 -3.88
N ILE A 20 -14.98 -6.47 -2.75
CA ILE A 20 -14.07 -7.62 -2.59
C ILE A 20 -14.51 -8.79 -3.47
N ALA A 21 -15.81 -9.13 -3.45
CA ALA A 21 -16.39 -10.21 -4.23
C ALA A 21 -16.22 -9.99 -5.74
N ASP A 22 -16.24 -8.74 -6.20
CA ASP A 22 -15.94 -8.38 -7.59
C ASP A 22 -14.43 -8.41 -7.91
N LEU A 23 -13.57 -7.92 -7.00
CA LEU A 23 -12.12 -7.82 -7.25
C LEU A 23 -11.40 -9.17 -7.24
N LEU A 24 -11.63 -9.99 -6.21
CA LEU A 24 -10.92 -11.26 -6.00
C LEU A 24 -10.95 -12.24 -7.19
N PRO A 25 -12.08 -12.46 -7.90
CA PRO A 25 -12.12 -13.33 -9.07
C PRO A 25 -11.42 -12.71 -10.30
N ARG A 26 -11.23 -11.39 -10.34
CA ARG A 26 -10.52 -10.70 -11.43
C ARG A 26 -9.01 -10.81 -11.30
N MET A 27 -8.50 -11.11 -10.11
CA MET A 27 -7.07 -11.27 -9.85
C MET A 27 -6.53 -12.59 -10.38
N THR A 28 -5.41 -12.52 -11.07
CA THR A 28 -4.50 -13.63 -11.34
C THR A 28 -3.90 -14.18 -10.05
N LEU A 29 -3.32 -15.38 -10.11
CA LEU A 29 -2.60 -15.94 -8.97
C LEU A 29 -1.43 -15.04 -8.54
N ALA A 30 -0.69 -14.48 -9.50
CA ALA A 30 0.44 -13.58 -9.21
C ALA A 30 -0.01 -12.33 -8.45
N GLU A 31 -1.11 -11.70 -8.84
CA GLU A 31 -1.67 -10.55 -8.11
C GLU A 31 -2.13 -10.94 -6.70
N LYS A 32 -2.71 -12.13 -6.50
CA LYS A 32 -3.11 -12.61 -5.16
C LYS A 32 -1.90 -12.84 -4.26
N VAL A 33 -0.85 -13.45 -4.80
CA VAL A 33 0.41 -13.65 -4.07
C VAL A 33 1.06 -12.30 -3.78
N GLY A 34 1.08 -11.38 -4.75
CA GLY A 34 1.61 -10.03 -4.59
C GLY A 34 0.92 -9.27 -3.45
N GLN A 35 -0.41 -9.38 -3.32
CA GLN A 35 -1.15 -8.77 -2.20
C GLN A 35 -0.74 -9.29 -0.82
N MET A 36 -0.16 -10.49 -0.72
CA MET A 36 0.34 -11.06 0.53
C MET A 36 1.81 -10.69 0.83
N LEU A 37 2.48 -9.96 -0.07
CA LEU A 37 3.86 -9.51 0.12
C LEU A 37 3.89 -8.13 0.75
N GLN A 38 4.73 -7.99 1.78
CA GLN A 38 5.22 -6.72 2.28
C GLN A 38 6.73 -6.68 2.10
N LEU A 39 7.23 -5.81 1.22
CA LEU A 39 8.65 -5.73 0.87
C LEU A 39 9.29 -4.39 1.30
N ASP A 40 10.60 -4.43 1.55
CA ASP A 40 11.41 -3.27 1.94
C ASP A 40 11.66 -2.34 0.75
N ALA A 41 11.26 -1.07 0.87
CA ALA A 41 11.29 -0.05 -0.17
C ALA A 41 12.42 0.98 -0.01
N ARG A 42 13.37 0.76 0.90
CA ARG A 42 14.50 1.69 1.12
C ARG A 42 15.39 1.89 -0.10
N TYR A 43 15.41 0.92 -1.02
CA TYR A 43 16.31 0.90 -2.17
C TYR A 43 15.62 1.13 -3.53
N GLY A 44 14.34 1.47 -3.52
CA GLY A 44 13.54 1.68 -4.73
C GLY A 44 12.24 0.87 -4.71
N VAL A 45 11.33 1.19 -5.65
CA VAL A 45 9.97 0.62 -5.65
C VAL A 45 9.54 0.05 -6.99
N GLU A 46 10.21 0.38 -8.09
CA GLU A 46 9.75 0.02 -9.43
C GLU A 46 9.55 -1.50 -9.59
N GLY A 47 10.58 -2.30 -9.30
CA GLY A 47 10.48 -3.76 -9.40
C GLY A 47 9.52 -4.37 -8.36
N LEU A 48 9.41 -3.76 -7.18
CA LEU A 48 8.46 -4.22 -6.16
C LEU A 48 7.02 -4.12 -6.69
N VAL A 49 6.67 -3.00 -7.31
CA VAL A 49 5.31 -2.77 -7.81
C VAL A 49 5.08 -3.47 -9.14
N GLN A 50 6.03 -3.41 -10.08
CA GLN A 50 5.82 -3.90 -11.45
C GLN A 50 6.05 -5.42 -11.58
N ASP A 51 7.05 -5.97 -10.90
CA ASP A 51 7.41 -7.38 -11.04
C ASP A 51 6.75 -8.25 -9.97
N TYR A 52 6.73 -7.77 -8.72
CA TYR A 52 6.19 -8.54 -7.58
C TYR A 52 4.72 -8.21 -7.26
N LEU A 53 4.15 -7.14 -7.83
CA LEU A 53 2.76 -6.74 -7.63
C LEU A 53 2.41 -6.60 -6.15
N VAL A 54 3.36 -6.07 -5.35
CA VAL A 54 3.26 -6.03 -3.88
C VAL A 54 1.99 -5.35 -3.41
N GLY A 55 1.34 -5.94 -2.41
CA GLY A 55 0.23 -5.32 -1.68
C GLY A 55 0.68 -4.33 -0.62
N SER A 56 1.91 -4.47 -0.13
CA SER A 56 2.46 -3.61 0.91
C SER A 56 3.96 -3.31 0.71
N ILE A 57 4.38 -2.12 1.13
CA ILE A 57 5.78 -1.71 1.21
C ILE A 57 6.11 -1.16 2.59
N LEU A 58 7.37 -1.27 3.01
CA LEU A 58 7.88 -0.79 4.31
C LEU A 58 9.07 0.16 4.07
N HIS A 59 9.17 1.24 4.85
CA HIS A 59 10.31 2.18 4.82
C HIS A 59 10.54 2.87 3.48
N ALA A 60 9.55 3.61 3.00
CA ALA A 60 9.62 4.31 1.72
C ALA A 60 9.87 5.81 1.89
N SER A 61 10.79 6.37 1.08
CA SER A 61 10.95 7.83 1.02
C SER A 61 9.71 8.49 0.41
N PRO A 62 9.47 9.80 0.63
CA PRO A 62 8.36 10.51 0.00
C PRO A 62 8.34 10.39 -1.54
N GLU A 63 9.52 10.41 -2.18
CA GLU A 63 9.63 10.24 -3.63
C GLU A 63 9.22 8.82 -4.06
N ASN A 64 9.69 7.80 -3.35
CA ASN A 64 9.33 6.41 -3.59
C ASN A 64 7.85 6.14 -3.32
N LEU A 65 7.24 6.80 -2.33
CA LEU A 65 5.80 6.72 -2.07
C LEU A 65 4.97 7.26 -3.24
N ALA A 66 5.33 8.45 -3.73
CA ALA A 66 4.65 9.05 -4.88
C ALA A 66 4.79 8.17 -6.14
N LEU A 67 5.98 7.61 -6.36
CA LEU A 67 6.23 6.70 -7.48
C LEU A 67 5.43 5.39 -7.33
N ALA A 68 5.45 4.76 -6.15
CA ALA A 68 4.73 3.52 -5.89
C ALA A 68 3.21 3.70 -6.08
N ALA A 69 2.65 4.80 -5.58
CA ALA A 69 1.23 5.11 -5.77
C ALA A 69 0.88 5.27 -7.26
N LYS A 70 1.72 5.97 -8.04
CA LYS A 70 1.55 6.11 -9.48
C LYS A 70 1.58 4.75 -10.18
N LEU A 71 2.62 3.95 -9.91
CA LEU A 71 2.80 2.64 -10.53
C LEU A 71 1.66 1.67 -10.19
N ALA A 72 1.19 1.69 -8.94
CA ALA A 72 0.06 0.88 -8.50
C ALA A 72 -1.23 1.28 -9.24
N ALA A 73 -1.48 2.58 -9.42
CA ALA A 73 -2.63 3.08 -10.18
C ALA A 73 -2.57 2.72 -11.68
N GLU A 74 -1.36 2.62 -12.26
CA GLU A 74 -1.12 2.22 -13.65
C GLU A 74 -1.17 0.68 -13.85
N SER A 75 -1.17 -0.11 -12.77
CA SER A 75 -1.30 -1.57 -12.83
C SER A 75 -2.65 -2.00 -13.39
N ARG A 76 -2.74 -3.25 -13.87
CA ARG A 76 -3.94 -3.79 -14.55
C ARG A 76 -5.24 -3.63 -13.76
N LEU A 77 -5.19 -3.81 -12.43
CA LEU A 77 -6.35 -3.67 -11.55
C LEU A 77 -6.32 -2.36 -10.73
N GLY A 78 -5.24 -1.59 -10.77
CA GLY A 78 -5.16 -0.33 -10.02
C GLY A 78 -5.30 -0.49 -8.51
N ILE A 79 -4.92 -1.65 -7.94
CA ILE A 79 -5.08 -1.91 -6.50
C ILE A 79 -4.06 -1.05 -5.75
N PRO A 80 -4.48 -0.17 -4.82
CA PRO A 80 -3.55 0.64 -4.04
C PRO A 80 -2.78 -0.24 -3.05
N LEU A 81 -1.52 0.12 -2.82
CA LEU A 81 -0.65 -0.56 -1.85
C LEU A 81 -0.74 0.11 -0.47
N ILE A 82 -0.54 -0.70 0.56
CA ILE A 82 -0.42 -0.25 1.95
C ILE A 82 1.03 0.10 2.25
N VAL A 83 1.24 1.11 3.08
CA VAL A 83 2.57 1.56 3.49
C VAL A 83 2.72 1.33 4.99
N GLY A 84 3.71 0.52 5.36
CA GLY A 84 4.14 0.36 6.74
C GLY A 84 5.27 1.31 7.10
N GLU A 85 5.29 1.77 8.35
CA GLU A 85 6.41 2.47 8.98
C GLU A 85 6.50 2.13 10.47
N ASP A 86 7.72 2.16 11.00
CA ASP A 86 7.99 1.94 12.42
C ASP A 86 7.89 3.25 13.21
N CYS A 87 6.67 3.69 13.46
CA CYS A 87 6.38 4.92 14.20
C CYS A 87 6.29 4.70 15.73
N ILE A 88 7.22 3.92 16.30
CA ILE A 88 7.13 3.40 17.67
C ILE A 88 7.32 4.45 18.77
N HIS A 89 7.90 5.61 18.46
CA HIS A 89 8.03 6.75 19.38
C HIS A 89 7.97 8.08 18.61
N GLY A 90 7.00 8.17 17.69
CA GLY A 90 6.94 9.19 16.63
C GLY A 90 7.49 8.64 15.31
N HIS A 91 7.42 9.43 14.23
CA HIS A 91 7.95 9.05 12.92
C HIS A 91 9.47 9.24 12.87
N SER A 92 10.18 8.50 13.73
CA SER A 92 11.56 8.77 14.15
C SER A 92 12.63 8.64 13.07
N PHE A 93 12.31 7.98 11.95
CA PHE A 93 13.20 7.89 10.80
C PHE A 93 13.21 9.14 9.93
N PHE A 94 12.25 10.06 10.12
CA PHE A 94 12.15 11.27 9.32
C PHE A 94 12.80 12.46 10.02
N HIS A 95 13.65 13.19 9.29
CA HIS A 95 14.35 14.35 9.82
C HIS A 95 13.35 15.44 10.23
N GLY A 96 13.50 15.95 11.47
CA GLY A 96 12.62 16.98 12.02
C GLY A 96 11.30 16.47 12.60
N ALA A 97 11.04 15.16 12.58
CA ALA A 97 9.87 14.59 13.24
C ALA A 97 9.94 14.77 14.77
N THR A 98 8.78 14.96 15.41
CA THR A 98 8.68 14.93 16.87
C THR A 98 9.02 13.54 17.39
N ILE A 99 9.94 13.50 18.36
CA ILE A 99 10.38 12.27 19.02
C ILE A 99 9.78 12.24 20.42
N PHE A 100 8.95 11.25 20.69
CA PHE A 100 8.40 11.00 22.02
C PHE A 100 9.37 10.15 22.87
N PRO A 101 9.27 10.17 24.20
CA PRO A 101 9.95 9.21 25.05
C PRO A 101 9.63 7.78 24.63
N THR A 102 10.56 6.85 24.85
CA THR A 102 10.28 5.43 24.64
C THR A 102 9.18 4.96 25.59
N GLN A 103 8.56 3.82 25.27
CA GLN A 103 7.42 3.26 25.99
C GLN A 103 7.72 3.08 27.49
N LEU A 104 8.95 2.72 27.85
CA LEU A 104 9.39 2.61 29.25
C LEU A 104 9.44 3.97 29.97
N GLY A 105 9.79 5.05 29.26
CA GLY A 105 9.83 6.41 29.81
C GLY A 105 8.46 7.08 29.96
N MET A 106 7.41 6.50 29.38
CA MET A 106 6.05 7.04 29.42
C MET A 106 5.21 6.55 30.61
N VAL A 107 5.65 5.52 31.33
CA VAL A 107 4.94 4.96 32.49
C VAL A 107 5.28 5.67 33.82
N GLY A 108 5.92 6.83 33.76
CA GLY A 108 6.34 7.65 34.91
C GLY A 108 5.34 8.72 35.31
#